data_AF-A0A842MDB4-F1
#
_entry.id   AF-A0A842MDB4-F1
#
_cell.length_a   1.000
_cell.length_b   1.000
_cell.length_c   1.000
_cell.angle_alpha   90.00
_cell.angle_beta   90.00
_cell.angle_gamma   90.00
#
_symmetry.space_group_name_H-M   'P 1'
#
loop_
_entity.id
_entity.type
_entity.pdbx_description
1 polymer ?
#
loop_
_entity_poly.entity_id
_entity_poly.type
_entity_poly.pdbx_seq_one_letter_code
_entity_poly.pdbx_strand_id
1 'polypeptide(L)'
;MGLAVAFILGLYLGALTQSLVKDILMPLIGLALPGVADLATLEVAVGSQIFRVGSFLVAVITFIIVAFVIFVLVKITKRIGIE
;
A
#
# COMPACT_ATOMS: atom_id res chain seq x y z
N MET A 1 -14.80 -25.82 10.99
CA MET A 1 -15.52 -24.53 11.17
C MET A 1 -14.59 -23.38 11.54
N GLY A 2 -13.77 -23.48 12.61
CA GLY A 2 -12.88 -22.37 13.04
C GLY A 2 -11.84 -21.91 12.02
N LEU A 3 -11.19 -22.83 11.28
CA LEU A 3 -10.23 -22.48 10.22
C LEU A 3 -10.86 -21.65 9.09
N ALA A 4 -12.10 -21.96 8.70
CA ALA A 4 -12.80 -21.26 7.63
C ALA A 4 -13.17 -19.81 8.05
N VAL A 5 -13.60 -19.63 9.31
CA VAL A 5 -13.91 -18.31 9.85
C VAL A 5 -12.65 -17.44 9.95
N ALA A 6 -11.55 -18.00 10.47
CA ALA A 6 -10.27 -17.29 10.56
C ALA A 6 -9.73 -16.88 9.17
N PHE A 7 -9.86 -17.76 8.18
CA PHE A 7 -9.45 -17.45 6.80
C PHE A 7 -10.27 -16.33 6.18
N ILE A 8 -11.61 -16.38 6.31
CA ILE A 8 -12.48 -15.31 5.80
C ILE A 8 -12.19 -13.99 6.50
N LEU A 9 -12.03 -13.98 7.83
CA LEU A 9 -11.68 -12.77 8.57
C LEU A 9 -10.34 -12.17 8.08
N GLY A 10 -9.34 -13.02 7.82
CA GLY A 10 -8.05 -12.60 7.28
C GLY A 10 -8.15 -11.96 5.89
N LEU A 11 -8.96 -12.53 4.99
CA LEU A 11 -9.19 -11.98 3.66
C LEU A 11 -9.86 -10.60 3.73
N TYR A 12 -10.92 -10.46 4.52
CA TYR A 12 -11.66 -9.20 4.65
C TYR A 12 -10.85 -8.14 5.39
N LEU A 13 -10.07 -8.50 6.42
CA LEU A 13 -9.17 -7.57 7.10
C LEU A 13 -8.07 -7.07 6.15
N GLY A 14 -7.51 -7.98 5.33
CA GLY A 14 -6.59 -7.61 4.26
C GLY A 14 -7.20 -6.60 3.29
N ALA A 15 -8.41 -6.87 2.77
CA ALA A 15 -9.12 -5.96 1.87
C ALA A 15 -9.43 -4.60 2.53
N LEU A 16 -9.83 -4.58 3.80
CA LEU A 16 -10.08 -3.35 4.57
C LEU A 16 -8.81 -2.51 4.71
N THR A 17 -7.69 -3.14 5.08
CA THR A 17 -6.40 -2.44 5.20
C THR A 17 -5.95 -1.89 3.84
N GLN A 18 -6.18 -2.64 2.76
CA GLN A 18 -5.83 -2.22 1.40
C GLN A 18 -6.70 -1.04 0.93
N SER A 19 -8.00 -1.02 1.24
CA SER A 19 -8.88 0.12 0.96
C SER A 19 -8.48 1.35 1.78
N LEU A 20 -8.14 1.20 3.06
CA LEU A 20 -7.61 2.32 3.86
C LEU A 20 -6.35 2.93 3.24
N VAL A 21 -5.43 2.10 2.75
CA VAL A 21 -4.21 2.61 2.11
C VAL A 21 -4.53 3.22 0.75
N LYS A 22 -5.27 2.52 -0.10
CA LYS A 22 -5.56 2.93 -1.47
C LYS A 22 -6.42 4.20 -1.52
N ASP A 23 -7.45 4.25 -0.70
CA ASP A 23 -8.52 5.25 -0.83
C ASP A 23 -8.32 6.45 0.08
N ILE A 24 -7.55 6.31 1.18
CA ILE A 24 -7.26 7.42 2.10
C ILE A 24 -5.80 7.83 2.03
N LEU A 25 -4.85 6.90 2.10
CA LEU A 25 -3.44 7.27 2.18
C LEU A 25 -2.80 7.60 0.84
N MET A 26 -3.09 6.89 -0.25
CA MET A 26 -2.53 7.26 -1.56
C MET A 26 -2.93 8.68 -1.98
N PRO A 27 -4.18 9.15 -1.80
CA PRO A 27 -4.52 10.55 -2.04
C PRO A 27 -3.75 11.51 -1.13
N LEU A 28 -3.61 11.18 0.16
CA LEU A 28 -2.88 12.02 1.13
C LEU A 28 -1.39 12.13 0.76
N ILE A 29 -0.78 11.02 0.32
CA ILE A 29 0.60 10.96 -0.13
C ILE A 29 0.76 11.67 -1.47
N GLY A 30 -0.19 11.52 -2.39
CA GLY A 30 -0.22 12.26 -3.65
C GLY A 30 -0.34 13.76 -3.44
N LEU A 31 -1.01 14.20 -2.37
CA LEU A 31 -1.10 15.59 -1.96
C LEU A 31 0.18 16.09 -1.27
N ALA A 32 0.79 15.27 -0.40
CA ALA A 32 1.97 15.61 0.39
C ALA A 32 3.28 15.57 -0.42
N LEU A 33 3.33 14.73 -1.44
CA LEU A 33 4.45 14.59 -2.36
C LEU A 33 3.94 14.81 -3.78
N PRO A 34 3.85 16.07 -4.27
CA PRO A 34 3.39 16.36 -5.63
C PRO A 34 4.35 15.86 -6.74
N GLY A 35 5.27 14.93 -6.43
CA GLY A 35 6.26 14.36 -7.34
C GLY A 35 6.42 12.84 -7.30
N VAL A 36 5.66 12.07 -6.50
CA VAL A 36 5.70 10.58 -6.62
C VAL A 36 5.09 10.13 -7.96
N ALA A 37 4.15 10.91 -8.49
CA ALA A 37 3.65 10.79 -9.85
C ALA A 37 4.75 11.12 -10.89
N ASP A 38 5.61 12.10 -10.61
CA ASP A 38 6.78 12.45 -11.45
C ASP A 38 7.94 11.46 -11.32
N LEU A 39 7.97 10.61 -10.29
CA LEU A 39 8.91 9.49 -10.26
C LEU A 39 8.44 8.35 -11.16
N ALA A 40 7.13 8.22 -11.41
CA ALA A 40 6.59 7.22 -12.33
C ALA A 40 6.93 7.51 -13.80
N THR A 41 7.28 8.76 -14.12
CA THR A 41 7.69 9.21 -15.47
C THR A 41 9.19 9.09 -15.71
N LEU A 42 9.97 8.59 -14.73
CA LEU A 42 11.35 8.15 -14.95
C LEU A 42 11.35 6.88 -15.80
N GLU A 43 11.32 7.11 -17.10
CA GLU A 43 11.44 6.10 -18.14
C GLU A 43 12.86 6.14 -18.70
N VAL A 44 13.57 5.02 -18.58
CA VAL A 44 14.87 4.86 -19.25
C VAL A 44 14.59 4.14 -20.57
N ALA A 45 14.61 4.89 -21.66
CA ALA A 45 14.53 4.33 -23.00
C ALA A 45 15.89 3.75 -23.38
N VAL A 46 15.97 2.43 -23.58
CA VAL A 46 17.14 1.76 -24.16
C VAL A 46 16.71 1.20 -25.51
N GLY A 47 17.04 1.91 -26.59
CA GLY A 47 16.60 1.55 -27.94
C GLY A 47 15.09 1.78 -28.14
N SER A 48 14.35 0.73 -28.54
CA SER A 48 12.89 0.77 -28.82
C SER A 48 12.03 0.27 -27.64
N GLN A 49 12.63 0.05 -26.46
CA GLN A 49 11.95 -0.47 -25.29
C GLN A 49 11.98 0.54 -24.14
N ILE A 50 10.80 0.83 -23.60
CA ILE A 50 10.58 1.79 -22.53
C ILE A 50 10.62 1.03 -21.20
N PHE A 51 11.71 1.15 -20.44
CA PHE A 51 11.80 0.59 -19.10
C PHE A 51 11.23 1.59 -18.09
N ARG A 52 10.04 1.29 -17.58
CA ARG A 52 9.30 2.11 -16.60
C ARG A 52 9.82 1.88 -15.17
N VAL A 53 11.11 2.11 -14.95
CA VAL A 53 11.78 1.97 -13.64
C VAL A 53 11.08 2.81 -12.57
N GLY A 54 10.55 3.97 -12.96
CA GLY A 54 9.70 4.80 -12.12
C GLY A 54 8.50 4.08 -11.52
N SER A 55 7.75 3.34 -12.33
CA SER A 55 6.56 2.60 -11.87
C SER A 55 6.91 1.51 -10.86
N PHE A 56 8.08 0.89 -10.98
CA PHE A 56 8.57 -0.11 -10.03
C PHE A 56 8.93 0.53 -8.69
N LEU A 57 9.65 1.66 -8.69
CA LEU A 57 9.96 2.38 -7.45
C LEU A 57 8.69 2.85 -6.72
N VAL A 58 7.70 3.34 -7.46
CA VAL A 58 6.38 3.68 -6.90
C VAL A 58 5.71 2.47 -6.27
N ALA A 59 5.77 1.30 -6.91
CA ALA A 59 5.24 0.07 -6.33
C ALA A 59 5.97 -0.36 -5.04
N VAL A 60 7.29 -0.23 -4.98
CA VAL A 60 8.08 -0.52 -3.77
C VAL A 60 7.75 0.46 -2.63
N ILE A 61 7.67 1.76 -2.93
CA ILE A 61 7.29 2.78 -1.95
C ILE A 61 5.88 2.51 -1.42
N THR A 62 4.94 2.21 -2.31
CA THR A 62 3.56 1.85 -1.96
C THR A 62 3.53 0.61 -1.07
N PHE A 63 4.33 -0.42 -1.36
CA PHE A 63 4.44 -1.62 -0.53
C PHE A 63 4.91 -1.29 0.90
N ILE A 64 5.96 -0.46 1.04
CA ILE A 64 6.47 -0.03 2.35
C ILE A 64 5.41 0.75 3.13
N ILE A 65 4.66 1.63 2.46
CA ILE A 65 3.57 2.40 3.07
C ILE A 65 2.46 1.47 3.54
N VAL A 66 1.98 0.55 2.70
CA VAL A 66 0.94 -0.42 3.08
C VAL A 66 1.39 -1.22 4.30
N ALA A 67 2.62 -1.72 4.30
CA ALA A 67 3.17 -2.47 5.42
C ALA A 67 3.23 -1.62 6.71
N PHE A 68 3.64 -0.36 6.62
CA PHE A 68 3.65 0.57 7.75
C PHE A 68 2.25 0.84 8.30
N VAL A 69 1.24 0.93 7.43
CA VAL A 69 -0.13 1.23 7.82
C VAL A 69 -0.79 0.03 8.47
N ILE A 70 -0.57 -1.17 7.93
CA ILE A 70 -0.99 -2.42 8.59
C ILE A 70 -0.33 -2.52 9.97
N PHE A 71 0.96 -2.20 10.09
CA PHE A 71 1.64 -2.17 11.38
C PHE A 71 0.98 -1.18 12.36
N VAL A 72 0.65 0.03 11.91
CA VAL A 72 -0.04 1.02 12.74
C VAL A 72 -1.45 0.54 13.13
N LEU A 73 -2.21 -0.03 12.21
CA LEU A 73 -3.55 -0.58 12.49
C LEU A 73 -3.48 -1.68 13.54
N VAL A 74 -2.62 -2.67 13.36
CA VAL A 74 -2.44 -3.77 14.35
C VAL A 74 -1.97 -3.20 15.69
N LYS A 75 -1.07 -2.21 15.67
CA LYS A 75 -0.60 -1.54 16.89
C LYS A 75 -1.71 -0.76 17.60
N ILE A 76 -2.61 -0.13 16.85
CA ILE A 76 -3.78 0.58 17.40
C ILE A 76 -4.78 -0.41 17.97
N THR A 77 -5.13 -1.47 17.24
CA THR A 77 -6.06 -2.50 17.73
C THR A 77 -5.54 -3.14 19.02
N LYS A 78 -4.23 -3.44 19.10
CA LYS A 78 -3.57 -3.93 20.32
C LYS A 78 -3.56 -2.89 21.45
N ARG A 79 -3.52 -1.59 21.13
CA ARG A 79 -3.58 -0.51 22.13
C ARG A 79 -5.00 -0.27 22.67
N ILE A 80 -6.01 -0.49 21.83
CA ILE A 80 -7.42 -0.25 22.15
C ILE A 80 -8.03 -1.43 22.96
N GLY A 81 -7.31 -2.54 23.09
CA GLY A 81 -7.75 -3.68 23.91
C GLY A 81 -8.90 -4.46 23.25
N ILE A 82 -8.98 -4.45 21.92
CA ILE A 82 -9.89 -5.33 21.16
C ILE A 82 -9.28 -6.73 20.97
N GLU A 83 -8.08 -6.93 21.52
CA GLU A 83 -7.61 -8.16 22.17
C GLU A 83 -7.19 -7.84 23.62
#